data_AF-A0A6N7GY15-F1
#
_entry.id   AF-A0A6N7GY15-F1
#
_cell.length_a   1.000
_cell.length_b   1.000
_cell.length_c   1.000
_cell.angle_alpha   90.00
_cell.angle_beta   90.00
_cell.angle_gamma   90.00
#
_symmetry.space_group_name_H-M   'P 1'
#
loop_
_entity.id
_entity.type
_entity.pdbx_description
1 polymer ?
#
loop_
_entity_poly.entity_id
_entity_poly.type
_entity_poly.pdbx_seq_one_letter_code
_entity_poly.pdbx_strand_id
1 'polypeptide(L)'
;MSTPDTYTRPDGAETAGRVERLTAAILEDRDRPQSSNETHACFACGRPFMWGQSGSVRRFCSQGCVDYFDSGAPPYDPTYTNKNNQRWYTLPLGKHGSLINCKGCGRQFDSKGLRCCSRDCEREHRDRRDNAKLMAEAGMSPSHKRLCQRPGCTRPIPRWKNGKATRKDCRFCTEKCADKARGR
;
A
#
# COMPACT_ATOMS: atom_id res chain seq x y z
N MET A 1 -39.49 59.86 -28.85
CA MET A 1 -39.90 59.03 -29.99
C MET A 1 -38.92 57.86 -30.04
N SER A 2 -39.33 56.68 -29.58
CA SER A 2 -38.49 55.49 -29.50
C SER A 2 -39.01 54.46 -30.50
N THR A 3 -38.15 54.00 -31.40
CA THR A 3 -38.47 52.97 -32.40
C THR A 3 -38.54 51.59 -31.75
N PRO A 4 -39.48 50.71 -32.14
CA PRO A 4 -39.51 49.33 -31.67
C PRO A 4 -38.47 48.48 -32.42
N ASP A 5 -37.58 47.83 -31.68
CA ASP A 5 -36.69 46.80 -32.19
C ASP A 5 -37.51 45.56 -32.61
N THR A 6 -37.53 45.28 -33.91
CA THR A 6 -38.09 44.06 -34.48
C THR A 6 -37.10 42.91 -34.32
N TYR A 7 -37.28 42.08 -33.30
CA TYR A 7 -36.54 40.83 -33.15
C TYR A 7 -37.05 39.80 -34.17
N THR A 8 -36.32 39.63 -35.28
CA THR A 8 -36.56 38.55 -36.24
C THR A 8 -36.06 37.24 -35.65
N ARG A 9 -36.99 36.32 -35.37
CA ARG A 9 -36.69 34.99 -34.83
C ARG A 9 -36.06 34.15 -35.95
N PRO A 10 -34.85 33.60 -35.79
CA PRO A 10 -34.21 32.81 -36.85
C PRO A 10 -35.02 31.55 -37.13
N ASP A 11 -35.03 31.19 -38.41
CA ASP A 11 -35.94 30.26 -39.06
C ASP A 11 -35.91 28.85 -38.45
N GLY A 12 -37.10 28.34 -38.07
CA GLY A 12 -37.28 27.02 -37.44
C GLY A 12 -36.92 25.81 -38.31
N ALA A 13 -36.52 26.03 -39.56
CA ALA A 13 -36.07 24.96 -40.47
C ALA A 13 -34.64 24.48 -40.15
N GLU A 14 -33.75 25.36 -39.69
CA GLU A 14 -32.36 25.00 -39.37
C GLU A 14 -32.26 24.19 -38.08
N THR A 15 -33.16 24.46 -37.12
CA THR A 15 -33.26 23.70 -35.88
C THR A 15 -33.85 22.30 -36.10
N ALA A 16 -34.81 22.15 -37.01
CA ALA A 16 -35.36 20.84 -37.38
C ALA A 16 -34.29 19.91 -37.98
N GLY A 17 -33.52 20.39 -38.96
CA GLY A 17 -32.42 19.61 -39.56
C GLY A 17 -31.24 19.35 -38.61
N ARG A 18 -31.09 20.15 -37.54
CA ARG A 18 -30.13 19.88 -36.46
C ARG A 18 -30.64 18.80 -35.51
N VAL A 19 -31.94 18.83 -35.19
CA VAL A 19 -32.58 17.81 -34.34
C VAL A 19 -32.54 16.46 -35.03
N GLU A 20 -32.89 16.37 -36.32
CA GLU A 20 -32.85 15.11 -37.07
C GLU A 20 -31.44 14.49 -37.10
N ARG A 21 -30.41 15.29 -37.34
CA ARG A 21 -29.01 14.83 -37.31
C ARG A 21 -28.59 14.35 -35.91
N LEU A 22 -29.04 15.05 -34.86
CA LEU A 22 -28.75 14.66 -33.49
C LEU A 22 -29.48 13.35 -33.13
N THR A 23 -30.74 13.22 -33.52
CA THR A 23 -31.53 12.00 -33.29
C THR A 23 -30.92 10.81 -34.03
N ALA A 24 -30.51 10.98 -35.28
CA ALA A 24 -29.82 9.94 -36.04
C ALA A 24 -28.51 9.50 -35.36
N ALA A 25 -27.69 10.45 -34.90
CA ALA A 25 -26.44 10.15 -34.20
C ALA A 25 -26.66 9.43 -32.85
N ILE A 26 -27.71 9.79 -32.11
CA ILE A 26 -28.07 9.13 -30.84
C ILE A 26 -28.54 7.68 -31.11
N LEU A 27 -29.34 7.46 -32.15
CA LEU A 27 -29.79 6.12 -32.52
C LEU A 27 -28.62 5.25 -32.98
N GLU A 28 -27.70 5.79 -33.77
CA GLU A 28 -26.48 5.10 -34.19
C GLU A 28 -25.58 4.74 -33.00
N ASP A 29 -25.40 5.63 -32.03
CA ASP A 29 -24.60 5.36 -30.83
C ASP A 29 -25.26 4.35 -29.89
N ARG A 30 -26.61 4.31 -29.87
CA ARG A 30 -27.38 3.32 -29.11
C ARG A 30 -27.22 1.91 -29.69
N ASP A 31 -27.27 1.80 -31.01
CA ASP A 31 -27.21 0.52 -31.71
C ASP A 31 -25.75 0.09 -31.98
N ARG A 32 -24.77 0.96 -31.70
CA ARG A 32 -23.35 0.63 -31.70
C ARG A 32 -23.10 -0.50 -30.69
N PRO A 33 -22.49 -1.62 -31.09
CA PRO A 33 -22.15 -2.68 -30.15
C PRO A 33 -21.20 -2.10 -29.12
N GLN A 34 -21.65 -2.06 -27.85
CA GLN A 34 -20.75 -1.75 -26.75
C GLN A 34 -19.61 -2.76 -26.82
N SER A 35 -18.38 -2.28 -27.03
CA SER A 35 -17.22 -3.15 -26.88
C SER A 35 -17.34 -3.75 -25.49
N SER A 36 -17.41 -5.08 -25.41
CA SER A 36 -17.42 -5.76 -24.13
C SER A 36 -16.10 -5.46 -23.45
N ASN A 37 -16.05 -4.36 -22.69
CA ASN A 37 -14.93 -4.01 -21.84
C ASN A 37 -14.89 -5.11 -20.80
N GLU A 38 -14.10 -6.15 -21.07
CA GLU A 38 -13.98 -7.31 -20.22
C GLU A 38 -13.40 -6.82 -18.89
N THR A 39 -14.28 -6.67 -17.90
CA THR A 39 -13.91 -6.19 -16.58
C THR A 39 -13.33 -7.36 -15.80
N HIS A 40 -12.03 -7.29 -15.51
CA HIS A 40 -11.36 -8.29 -14.70
C HIS A 40 -11.39 -7.88 -13.23
N ALA A 41 -11.55 -8.83 -12.31
CA ALA A 41 -11.45 -8.56 -10.88
C ALA A 41 -9.97 -8.59 -10.44
N CYS A 42 -9.55 -7.60 -9.66
CA CYS A 42 -8.20 -7.54 -9.09
C CYS A 42 -7.99 -8.71 -8.12
N PHE A 43 -6.89 -9.43 -8.28
CA PHE A 43 -6.57 -10.61 -7.48
C PHE A 43 -6.26 -10.30 -6.01
N ALA A 44 -5.93 -9.05 -5.67
CA ALA A 44 -5.64 -8.64 -4.30
C ALA A 44 -6.86 -8.02 -3.58
N CYS A 45 -7.71 -7.29 -4.29
CA CYS A 45 -8.78 -6.50 -3.67
C CYS A 45 -10.18 -6.72 -4.26
N GLY A 46 -10.31 -7.53 -5.31
CA GLY A 46 -11.58 -7.85 -5.97
C GLY A 46 -12.17 -6.74 -6.83
N ARG A 47 -11.54 -5.55 -6.88
CA ARG A 47 -12.07 -4.42 -7.66
C ARG A 47 -12.05 -4.73 -9.15
N PRO A 48 -13.17 -4.49 -9.88
CA PRO A 48 -13.17 -4.60 -11.32
C PRO A 48 -12.23 -3.52 -11.91
N PHE A 49 -11.43 -3.91 -12.88
CA PHE A 49 -10.54 -3.00 -13.62
C PHE A 49 -10.52 -3.37 -15.11
N MET A 50 -10.28 -2.36 -15.94
CA MET A 50 -10.14 -2.53 -17.38
C MET A 50 -8.69 -2.83 -17.74
N TRP A 51 -8.50 -3.77 -18.65
CA TRP A 51 -7.19 -4.15 -19.12
C TRP A 51 -6.58 -3.03 -19.99
N GLY A 52 -5.31 -2.69 -19.77
CA GLY A 52 -4.59 -1.66 -20.54
C GLY A 52 -4.55 -0.25 -19.93
N GLN A 53 -5.29 0.01 -18.84
CA GLN A 53 -5.32 1.33 -18.20
C GLN A 53 -4.22 1.53 -17.13
N SER A 54 -3.61 0.43 -16.66
CA SER A 54 -2.55 0.45 -15.65
C SER A 54 -1.41 -0.43 -16.14
N GLY A 55 -0.19 0.11 -16.22
CA GLY A 55 1.03 -0.64 -16.56
C GLY A 55 1.45 -1.69 -15.52
N SER A 56 0.52 -2.15 -14.68
CA SER A 56 0.74 -3.18 -13.68
C SER A 56 0.37 -4.57 -14.21
N VAL A 57 1.04 -5.58 -13.66
CA VAL A 57 0.89 -7.01 -13.96
C VAL A 57 -0.59 -7.36 -14.15
N ARG A 58 -0.92 -8.11 -15.22
CA ARG A 58 -2.27 -8.38 -15.78
C ARG A 58 -3.40 -8.82 -14.81
N ARG A 59 -3.12 -8.96 -13.51
CA ARG A 59 -4.04 -9.48 -12.47
C ARG A 59 -4.35 -8.47 -11.37
N PHE A 60 -3.71 -7.29 -11.37
CA PHE A 60 -3.85 -6.31 -10.29
C PHE A 60 -4.30 -4.95 -10.85
N CYS A 61 -5.16 -4.25 -10.10
CA CYS A 61 -5.64 -2.92 -10.51
C CYS A 61 -4.62 -1.79 -10.23
N SER A 62 -3.60 -2.04 -9.42
CA SER A 62 -2.59 -1.03 -9.03
C SER A 62 -1.32 -1.67 -8.47
N GLN A 63 -0.22 -0.92 -8.47
CA GLN A 63 1.05 -1.35 -7.85
C GLN A 63 0.90 -1.68 -6.35
N GLY A 64 0.07 -0.93 -5.62
CA GLY A 64 -0.18 -1.23 -4.20
C GLY A 64 -0.84 -2.59 -3.96
N CYS A 65 -1.64 -3.08 -4.93
CA CYS A 65 -2.21 -4.43 -4.88
C CYS A 65 -1.16 -5.52 -5.15
N VAL A 66 -0.16 -5.22 -6.00
CA VAL A 66 1.00 -6.08 -6.23
C VAL A 66 1.80 -6.21 -4.93
N ASP A 67 2.18 -5.08 -4.32
CA ASP A 67 2.98 -5.06 -3.09
C ASP A 67 2.26 -5.78 -1.92
N TYR A 68 0.94 -5.66 -1.83
CA TYR A 68 0.13 -6.38 -0.85
C TYR A 68 0.21 -7.89 -1.04
N PHE A 69 0.06 -8.36 -2.28
CA PHE A 69 0.13 -9.78 -2.61
C PHE A 69 1.55 -10.34 -2.38
N ASP A 70 2.58 -9.63 -2.85
CA ASP A 70 3.99 -10.00 -2.68
C ASP A 70 4.42 -10.03 -1.19
N SER A 71 3.70 -9.32 -0.31
CA SER A 71 3.91 -9.42 1.14
C SER A 71 3.39 -10.72 1.79
N GLY A 72 2.84 -11.63 0.98
CA GLY A 72 2.29 -12.92 1.43
C GLY A 72 0.82 -12.85 1.83
N ALA A 73 0.11 -11.79 1.45
CA ALA A 73 -1.31 -11.69 1.72
C ALA A 73 -2.10 -12.67 0.82
N PRO A 74 -3.19 -13.27 1.33
CA PRO A 74 -3.99 -14.19 0.52
C PRO A 74 -4.64 -13.47 -0.66
N PRO A 75 -4.90 -14.19 -1.78
CA PRO A 75 -5.75 -13.69 -2.85
C PRO A 75 -7.12 -13.22 -2.32
N TYR A 76 -7.69 -12.23 -2.98
CA TYR A 76 -9.08 -11.86 -2.81
C TYR A 76 -9.97 -13.07 -3.05
N ASP A 77 -10.81 -13.37 -2.06
CA ASP A 77 -11.81 -14.42 -2.12
C ASP A 77 -13.19 -13.74 -2.20
N PRO A 78 -13.96 -13.90 -3.30
CA PRO A 78 -15.29 -13.32 -3.41
C PRO A 78 -16.26 -13.88 -2.37
N THR A 79 -15.97 -15.07 -1.82
CA THR A 79 -16.72 -15.68 -0.73
C THR A 79 -16.16 -15.30 0.65
N TYR A 80 -15.22 -14.35 0.74
CA TYR A 80 -14.65 -13.93 2.01
C TYR A 80 -15.71 -13.46 2.98
N THR A 81 -16.81 -12.84 2.50
CA THR A 81 -17.93 -12.39 3.34
C THR A 81 -18.84 -13.51 3.84
N ASN A 82 -18.65 -14.74 3.37
CA ASN A 82 -19.44 -15.88 3.80
C ASN A 82 -18.93 -16.37 5.16
N LYS A 83 -19.83 -16.39 6.16
CA LYS A 83 -19.52 -16.89 7.51
C LYS A 83 -19.01 -18.34 7.53
N ASN A 84 -19.28 -19.11 6.48
CA ASN A 84 -18.83 -20.50 6.33
C ASN A 84 -17.43 -20.62 5.70
N ASN A 85 -16.82 -19.51 5.25
CA ASN A 85 -15.47 -19.53 4.71
C ASN A 85 -14.47 -19.65 5.86
N GLN A 86 -13.58 -20.65 5.81
CA GLN A 86 -12.53 -20.82 6.81
C GLN A 86 -11.61 -19.58 6.94
N ARG A 87 -11.54 -18.72 5.90
CA ARG A 87 -10.78 -17.47 5.89
C ARG A 87 -11.49 -16.25 6.48
N TRP A 88 -12.81 -16.34 6.74
CA TRP A 88 -13.63 -15.22 7.28
C TRP A 88 -13.13 -14.70 8.63
N TYR A 89 -12.33 -15.49 9.38
CA TYR A 89 -11.79 -15.13 10.69
C TYR A 89 -10.26 -15.22 10.83
N THR A 90 -9.48 -15.04 9.76
CA THR A 90 -8.02 -15.16 9.91
C THR A 90 -7.36 -13.99 10.68
N LEU A 91 -8.05 -12.87 10.86
CA LEU A 91 -7.55 -11.76 11.69
C LEU A 91 -8.25 -11.82 13.06
N PRO A 92 -7.49 -11.87 14.18
CA PRO A 92 -8.08 -11.81 15.52
C PRO A 92 -8.93 -10.54 15.63
N LEU A 93 -10.23 -10.67 15.95
CA LEU A 93 -11.09 -9.52 16.19
C LEU A 93 -10.88 -9.03 17.63
N GLY A 94 -10.66 -7.73 17.75
CA GLY A 94 -10.66 -7.01 19.01
C GLY A 94 -12.01 -6.41 19.33
N LYS A 95 -12.06 -5.64 20.42
CA LYS A 95 -13.30 -5.01 20.90
C LYS A 95 -13.84 -3.99 19.89
N HIS A 96 -12.95 -3.36 19.12
CA HIS A 96 -13.31 -2.25 18.24
C HIS A 96 -12.94 -2.47 16.75
N GLY A 97 -12.43 -3.64 16.36
CA GLY A 97 -11.98 -3.89 14.99
C GLY A 97 -11.11 -5.13 14.87
N SER A 98 -10.20 -5.17 13.90
CA SER A 98 -9.21 -6.25 13.77
C SER A 98 -7.95 -5.94 14.59
N LEU A 99 -7.46 -6.88 15.42
CA LEU A 99 -6.13 -6.80 16.04
C LEU A 99 -5.07 -6.94 14.95
N ILE A 100 -4.35 -5.85 14.70
CA ILE A 100 -3.18 -5.86 13.82
C ILE A 100 -1.96 -5.37 14.59
N ASN A 101 -0.78 -5.71 14.09
CA ASN A 101 0.47 -5.16 14.59
C ASN A 101 0.73 -3.79 13.93
N CYS A 102 0.97 -2.77 14.74
CA CYS A 102 1.32 -1.44 14.30
C CYS A 102 2.59 -1.47 13.45
N LYS A 103 2.55 -0.93 12.23
CA LYS A 103 3.74 -0.87 11.35
C LYS A 103 4.87 -0.01 11.92
N GLY A 104 4.53 1.02 12.70
CA GLY A 104 5.53 1.90 13.33
C GLY A 104 6.24 1.29 14.53
N CYS A 105 5.50 0.74 15.50
CA CYS A 105 6.07 0.29 16.78
C CYS A 105 5.95 -1.21 17.05
N GLY A 106 5.25 -1.97 16.20
CA GLY A 106 5.06 -3.42 16.33
C GLY A 106 4.03 -3.85 17.39
N ARG A 107 3.46 -2.92 18.17
CA ARG A 107 2.44 -3.25 19.18
C ARG A 107 1.13 -3.68 18.52
N GLN A 108 0.48 -4.67 19.11
CA GLN A 108 -0.85 -5.10 18.67
C GLN A 108 -1.90 -4.08 19.12
N PHE A 109 -2.82 -3.72 18.24
CA PHE A 109 -3.90 -2.78 18.57
C PHE A 109 -5.16 -3.06 17.72
N ASP A 110 -6.31 -2.64 18.23
CA ASP A 110 -7.58 -2.69 17.52
C ASP A 110 -7.58 -1.64 16.42
N SER A 111 -7.41 -2.08 15.17
CA SER A 111 -7.45 -1.17 14.04
C SER A 111 -8.88 -0.90 13.61
N LYS A 112 -9.22 0.38 13.61
CA LYS A 112 -10.40 0.95 12.95
C LYS A 112 -10.11 1.32 11.49
N GLY A 113 -9.20 0.60 10.82
CA GLY A 113 -8.70 0.91 9.47
C GLY A 113 -7.40 1.71 9.43
N LEU A 114 -6.75 1.96 10.58
CA LEU A 114 -5.45 2.61 10.66
C LEU A 114 -4.31 1.59 10.55
N ARG A 115 -3.16 1.98 9.98
CA ARG A 115 -1.96 1.12 9.86
C ARG A 115 -1.05 1.18 11.09
N CYS A 116 -1.15 2.26 11.86
CA CYS A 116 -0.38 2.49 13.08
C CYS A 116 -1.31 2.72 14.27
N CYS A 117 -0.82 2.44 15.48
CA CYS A 117 -1.61 2.55 16.71
C CYS A 117 -2.01 4.00 17.06
N SER A 118 -1.29 5.00 16.53
CA SER A 118 -1.60 6.42 16.71
C SER A 118 -1.11 7.22 15.50
N ARG A 119 -1.63 8.45 15.35
CA ARG A 119 -1.18 9.40 14.32
C ARG A 119 0.29 9.77 14.49
N ASP A 120 0.77 9.89 15.72
CA ASP A 120 2.18 10.18 15.99
C ASP A 120 3.07 9.03 15.55
N CYS A 121 2.64 7.78 15.79
CA CYS A 121 3.36 6.60 15.33
C CYS A 121 3.37 6.50 13.80
N GLU A 122 2.31 6.95 13.12
CA GLU A 122 2.28 7.04 11.66
C GLU A 122 3.27 8.10 11.12
N ARG A 123 3.33 9.27 11.76
CA ARG A 123 4.29 10.32 11.42
C ARG A 123 5.72 9.80 11.56
N GLU A 124 6.05 9.21 12.70
CA GLU A 124 7.39 8.67 12.95
C GLU A 124 7.75 7.52 11.98
N HIS A 125 6.79 6.66 11.64
CA HIS A 125 6.99 5.62 10.64
C HIS A 125 7.27 6.22 9.25
N ARG A 126 6.56 7.29 8.86
CA ARG A 126 6.80 8.00 7.61
C ARG A 126 8.20 8.62 7.60
N ASP A 127 8.57 9.32 8.67
CA ASP A 127 9.89 9.94 8.81
C ASP A 127 11.01 8.89 8.74
N ARG A 128 10.85 7.73 9.41
CA ARG A 128 11.80 6.61 9.31
C ARG A 128 11.92 6.07 7.89
N ARG A 129 10.81 5.98 7.15
CA ARG A 129 10.81 5.51 5.76
C ARG A 129 11.48 6.52 4.83
N ASP A 130 11.22 7.80 5.03
CA ASP A 130 11.78 8.87 4.21
C ASP A 130 13.28 9.03 4.49
N ASN A 131 13.70 8.93 5.75
CA ASN A 131 15.12 8.86 6.12
C ASN A 131 15.80 7.64 5.51
N ALA A 132 15.17 6.46 5.53
CA ALA A 132 15.74 5.27 4.91
C ALA A 132 15.89 5.43 3.39
N LYS A 133 14.93 6.08 2.73
CA LYS A 133 14.99 6.40 1.30
C LYS A 133 16.14 7.38 1.01
N LEU A 134 16.28 8.42 1.82
CA LEU A 134 17.36 9.41 1.69
C LEU A 134 18.74 8.77 1.92
N MET A 135 18.87 7.87 2.90
CA MET A 135 20.10 7.10 3.11
C MET A 135 20.44 6.19 1.92
N ALA A 136 19.43 5.58 1.31
CA ALA A 136 19.61 4.76 0.11
C ALA A 136 20.03 5.60 -1.11
N GLU A 137 19.42 6.77 -1.32
CA GLU A 137 19.80 7.73 -2.38
C GLU A 137 21.24 8.25 -2.20
N ALA A 138 21.66 8.47 -0.94
CA ALA A 138 23.04 8.86 -0.61
C ALA A 138 24.06 7.71 -0.77
N GLY A 139 23.64 6.51 -1.20
CA GLY A 139 24.50 5.34 -1.32
C GLY A 139 25.02 4.80 0.02
N MET A 140 24.43 5.23 1.14
CA MET A 140 24.87 4.85 2.48
C MET A 140 24.15 3.58 2.92
N SER A 141 24.85 2.45 2.85
CA SER A 141 24.33 1.19 3.40
C SER A 141 24.26 1.23 4.93
N PRO A 142 23.21 0.64 5.55
CA PRO A 142 23.12 0.54 6.99
C PRO A 142 24.36 -0.15 7.58
N SER A 143 25.02 0.49 8.55
CA SER A 143 26.18 -0.12 9.20
C SER A 143 25.74 -1.37 9.99
N HIS A 144 26.14 -2.55 9.50
CA HIS A 144 25.89 -3.80 10.19
C HIS A 144 26.67 -3.81 11.52
N LYS A 145 25.96 -3.96 12.63
CA LYS A 145 26.58 -4.08 13.95
C LYS A 145 27.33 -5.41 14.02
N ARG A 146 28.60 -5.37 14.47
CA ARG A 146 29.40 -6.59 14.72
C ARG A 146 28.70 -7.45 15.76
N LEU A 147 28.48 -8.74 15.46
CA LEU A 147 27.87 -9.68 16.40
C LEU A 147 28.92 -10.32 17.31
N CYS A 148 28.49 -10.71 18.52
CA CYS A 148 29.32 -11.46 19.45
C CYS A 148 29.63 -12.86 18.88
N GLN A 149 30.88 -13.32 18.98
CA GLN A 149 31.31 -14.63 18.48
C GLN A 149 31.06 -15.78 19.47
N ARG A 150 30.48 -15.52 20.64
CA ARG A 150 30.20 -16.59 21.61
C ARG A 150 29.09 -17.50 21.09
N PRO A 151 29.25 -18.84 21.12
CA PRO A 151 28.19 -19.77 20.77
C PRO A 151 26.95 -19.53 21.64
N GLY A 152 25.79 -19.34 20.98
CA GLY A 152 24.51 -19.02 21.62
C GLY A 152 24.32 -17.54 21.99
N CYS A 153 25.21 -16.62 21.61
CA CYS A 153 25.05 -15.19 21.84
C CYS A 153 24.79 -14.43 20.52
N THR A 154 23.58 -13.90 20.34
CA THR A 154 23.19 -13.10 19.17
C THR A 154 23.31 -11.60 19.40
N ARG A 155 23.91 -11.17 20.50
CA ARG A 155 23.98 -9.75 20.88
C ARG A 155 25.04 -9.00 20.05
N PRO A 156 24.75 -7.79 19.56
CA PRO A 156 25.75 -6.94 18.92
C PRO A 156 26.79 -6.47 19.94
N ILE A 157 28.03 -6.32 19.49
CA ILE A 157 29.14 -5.76 20.25
C ILE A 157 28.90 -4.25 20.38
N PRO A 158 28.80 -3.72 21.61
CA PRO A 158 28.53 -2.30 21.81
C PRO A 158 29.70 -1.46 21.30
N ARG A 159 29.42 -0.22 20.88
CA ARG A 159 30.48 0.73 20.49
C ARG A 159 31.29 1.21 21.71
N TRP A 160 30.69 1.20 22.89
CA TRP A 160 31.29 1.67 24.14
C TRP A 160 31.11 0.62 25.24
N LYS A 161 32.18 0.32 25.98
CA LYS A 161 32.18 -0.58 27.14
C LYS A 161 33.00 0.06 28.25
N ASN A 162 32.45 0.14 29.46
CA ASN A 162 33.12 0.71 30.64
C ASN A 162 33.75 2.10 30.38
N GLY A 163 32.99 3.00 29.74
CA GLY A 163 33.43 4.35 29.40
C GLY A 163 34.48 4.46 28.30
N LYS A 164 34.94 3.33 27.71
CA LYS A 164 35.93 3.31 26.64
C LYS A 164 35.30 2.83 25.32
N ALA A 165 35.77 3.37 24.21
CA ALA A 165 35.39 2.87 22.90
C ALA A 165 35.86 1.41 22.74
N THR A 166 34.94 0.55 22.30
CA THR A 166 35.23 -0.87 22.08
C THR A 166 36.10 -1.00 20.83
N ARG A 167 37.23 -1.68 20.97
CA ARG A 167 38.19 -1.86 19.88
C ARG A 167 37.58 -2.66 18.71
N LYS A 168 38.14 -2.48 17.51
CA LYS A 168 37.70 -3.14 16.28
C LYS A 168 37.98 -4.66 16.27
N ASP A 169 38.95 -5.11 17.05
CA ASP A 169 39.34 -6.51 17.25
C ASP A 169 38.52 -7.22 18.34
N CYS A 170 37.69 -6.49 19.10
CA CYS A 170 36.86 -7.10 20.14
C CYS A 170 35.86 -8.08 19.52
N ARG A 171 35.89 -9.34 19.97
CA ARG A 171 35.06 -10.46 19.48
C ARG A 171 33.81 -10.72 20.33
N PHE A 172 33.77 -10.19 21.55
CA PHE A 172 32.75 -10.52 22.54
C PHE A 172 32.06 -9.26 23.07
N CYS A 173 30.75 -9.34 23.31
CA CYS A 173 29.98 -8.21 23.83
C CYS A 173 30.29 -7.90 25.30
N THR A 174 30.68 -8.89 26.10
CA THR A 174 31.01 -8.76 27.53
C THR A 174 32.18 -9.68 27.90
N GLU A 175 32.85 -9.38 29.03
CA GLU A 175 33.88 -10.28 29.60
C GLU A 175 33.32 -11.67 29.91
N LYS A 176 32.11 -11.74 30.50
CA LYS A 176 31.42 -13.02 30.70
C LYS A 176 31.24 -13.84 29.42
N CYS A 177 31.08 -13.18 28.26
CA CYS A 177 31.02 -13.91 26.99
C CYS A 177 32.40 -14.37 26.50
N ALA A 178 33.45 -13.61 26.81
CA ALA A 178 34.82 -14.02 26.55
C ALA A 178 35.22 -15.21 27.46
N ASP A 179 34.89 -15.17 28.74
CA ASP A 179 35.20 -16.24 29.71
C ASP A 179 34.49 -17.54 29.34
N LYS A 180 33.17 -17.47 29.08
CA LYS A 180 32.40 -18.63 28.62
C LYS A 180 32.87 -19.18 27.28
N ALA A 181 33.39 -18.35 26.39
CA ALA A 181 33.98 -18.83 25.13
C ALA A 181 35.36 -19.46 25.32
N ARG A 182 36.05 -19.13 26.41
CA ARG A 182 37.36 -19.69 26.81
C ARG A 182 37.23 -20.89 27.75
N GLY A 183 36.02 -21.27 28.15
CA GLY A 183 35.79 -22.35 29.11
C GLY A 183 36.19 -22.00 30.55
N ARG A 184 36.22 -20.71 30.90
CA ARG A 184 36.40 -20.20 32.27
C ARG A 184 35.07 -19.83 32.92
#